data_AF-A0A842VFL0-F1
#
_entry.id   AF-A0A842VFL0-F1
#
_cell.length_a   1.000
_cell.length_b   1.000
_cell.length_c   1.000
_cell.angle_alpha   90.00
_cell.angle_beta   90.00
_cell.angle_gamma   90.00
#
_symmetry.space_group_name_H-M   'P 1'
#
loop_
_entity.id
_entity.type
_entity.pdbx_description
1 polymer ?
#
loop_
_entity_poly.entity_id
_entity_poly.type
_entity_poly.pdbx_seq_one_letter_code
_entity_poly.pdbx_strand_id
1 'polypeptide(L)'
;MKIFKNLHIITITLIQLAIATSISILFQFVFPMTWQPLDVAMYGPEITHEDSNTNMVIATISQWYFSLSIAWLIYRENPYINNFLIYSIVSLTMIVFIEFFVYQLFWDFIHLTPLVVDVYLLAKKRDTLFQKWLPFYLVGCSFWYFAVYLLDLAYFGAPLLVFFFNWSVITSLCVLISFGFPDSVLSKMRKQSRNLRKKEIALEPLQNEI
;
A
#
# COMPACT_ATOMS: atom_id res chain seq x y z
N MET A 1 -2.18 -6.79 22.01
CA MET A 1 -1.28 -7.76 21.35
C MET A 1 0.07 -7.80 22.03
N LYS A 2 0.32 -8.78 22.91
CA LYS A 2 1.60 -8.94 23.65
C LYS A 2 2.64 -9.81 22.92
N ILE A 3 2.21 -10.65 21.96
CA ILE A 3 3.04 -11.68 21.31
C ILE A 3 4.17 -11.08 20.46
N PHE A 4 3.90 -10.02 19.70
CA PHE A 4 4.87 -9.43 18.78
C PHE A 4 5.87 -8.46 19.45
N LYS A 5 5.68 -8.14 20.73
CA LYS A 5 6.46 -7.08 21.41
C LYS A 5 7.95 -7.42 21.54
N ASN A 6 8.29 -8.71 21.46
CA ASN A 6 9.65 -9.23 21.60
C ASN A 6 10.24 -9.79 20.30
N LEU A 7 9.50 -9.74 19.19
CA LEU A 7 9.98 -10.25 17.90
C LEU A 7 10.77 -9.18 17.15
N HIS A 8 11.82 -9.61 16.44
CA HIS A 8 12.59 -8.71 15.58
C HIS A 8 11.74 -8.22 14.40
N ILE A 9 11.91 -6.97 13.97
CA ILE A 9 11.07 -6.36 12.92
C ILE A 9 11.09 -7.14 11.61
N ILE A 10 12.23 -7.75 11.27
CA ILE A 10 12.36 -8.60 10.07
C ILE A 10 11.44 -9.82 10.18
N THR A 11 11.42 -10.50 11.33
CA THR A 11 10.55 -11.66 11.56
C THR A 11 9.08 -11.27 11.44
N ILE A 12 8.68 -10.13 12.01
CA ILE A 12 7.32 -9.61 11.89
C ILE A 12 6.98 -9.33 10.42
N THR A 13 7.91 -8.73 9.68
CA THR A 13 7.75 -8.46 8.25
C THR A 13 7.53 -9.74 7.46
N LEU A 14 8.33 -10.79 7.71
CA LEU A 14 8.18 -12.09 7.06
C LEU A 14 6.81 -12.73 7.38
N ILE A 15 6.34 -12.62 8.62
CA ILE A 15 5.00 -13.10 9.01
C ILE A 15 3.91 -12.33 8.24
N GLN A 16 4.01 -11.01 8.15
CA GLN A 16 3.04 -10.19 7.40
C GLN A 16 3.06 -10.51 5.91
N LEU A 17 4.24 -10.73 5.31
CA LEU A 17 4.37 -11.16 3.92
C LEU A 17 3.76 -12.55 3.72
N ALA A 18 4.01 -13.51 4.62
CA ALA A 18 3.42 -14.83 4.54
C ALA A 18 1.88 -14.77 4.59
N ILE A 19 1.31 -13.96 5.49
CA ILE A 19 -0.14 -13.74 5.56
C ILE A 19 -0.67 -13.10 4.28
N ALA A 20 -0.01 -12.06 3.78
CA ALA A 20 -0.43 -11.39 2.54
C ALA A 20 -0.41 -12.37 1.36
N THR A 21 0.64 -13.19 1.23
CA THR A 21 0.71 -14.23 0.22
C THR A 21 -0.42 -15.25 0.38
N SER A 22 -0.71 -15.72 1.60
CA SER A 22 -1.85 -16.63 1.83
C SER A 22 -3.18 -16.01 1.39
N ILE A 23 -3.40 -14.72 1.69
CA ILE A 23 -4.61 -14.01 1.25
C ILE A 23 -4.67 -13.95 -0.28
N SER A 24 -3.58 -13.56 -0.95
CA SER A 24 -3.56 -13.50 -2.43
C SER A 24 -3.80 -14.87 -3.08
N ILE A 25 -3.27 -15.96 -2.50
CA ILE A 25 -3.54 -17.33 -2.95
C ILE A 25 -5.02 -17.68 -2.78
N LEU A 26 -5.65 -17.32 -1.65
CA LEU A 26 -7.09 -17.53 -1.44
C LEU A 26 -7.92 -16.77 -2.48
N PHE A 27 -7.54 -15.54 -2.82
CA PHE A 27 -8.22 -14.77 -3.86
C PHE A 27 -8.10 -15.38 -5.26
N GLN A 28 -6.97 -16.02 -5.57
CA GLN A 28 -6.77 -16.67 -6.86
C GLN A 28 -7.53 -18.00 -7.00
N PHE A 29 -7.57 -18.81 -5.94
CA PHE A 29 -8.02 -20.21 -6.05
C PHE A 29 -9.31 -20.53 -5.29
N VAL A 30 -9.71 -19.70 -4.34
CA VAL A 30 -10.86 -19.97 -3.46
C VAL A 30 -12.00 -19.00 -3.69
N PHE A 31 -11.70 -17.70 -3.83
CA PHE A 31 -12.73 -16.69 -4.06
C PHE A 31 -13.10 -16.60 -5.54
N PRO A 32 -14.40 -16.57 -5.88
CA PRO A 32 -14.83 -16.44 -7.27
C PRO A 32 -14.54 -15.05 -7.83
N MET A 33 -14.37 -14.96 -9.15
CA MET A 33 -14.14 -13.68 -9.87
C MET A 33 -15.27 -12.66 -9.69
N THR A 34 -16.46 -13.08 -9.22
CA THR A 34 -17.53 -12.16 -8.83
C THR A 34 -17.14 -11.19 -7.70
N TRP A 35 -16.04 -11.49 -6.99
CA TRP A 35 -15.43 -10.62 -5.99
C TRP A 35 -14.45 -9.60 -6.60
N GLN A 36 -14.28 -9.58 -7.93
CA GLN A 36 -13.56 -8.57 -8.70
C GLN A 36 -14.54 -7.75 -9.54
N PRO A 37 -15.03 -6.62 -9.00
CA PRO A 37 -16.13 -5.88 -9.62
C PRO A 37 -15.82 -5.38 -11.03
N LEU A 38 -14.55 -5.05 -11.30
CA LEU A 38 -14.13 -4.59 -12.63
C LEU A 38 -14.28 -5.67 -13.69
N ASP A 39 -13.82 -6.90 -13.43
CA ASP A 39 -13.93 -7.99 -14.41
C ASP A 39 -15.40 -8.38 -14.66
N VAL A 40 -16.21 -8.38 -13.60
CA VAL A 40 -17.67 -8.56 -13.73
C VAL A 40 -18.30 -7.45 -14.57
N ALA A 41 -17.88 -6.19 -14.39
CA ALA A 41 -18.42 -5.06 -15.13
C ALA A 41 -18.00 -5.08 -16.61
N MET A 42 -16.79 -5.53 -16.92
CA MET A 42 -16.26 -5.56 -18.29
C MET A 42 -16.77 -6.75 -19.09
N TYR A 43 -16.95 -7.91 -18.45
CA TYR A 43 -17.16 -9.17 -19.16
C TYR A 43 -18.42 -9.94 -18.72
N GLY A 44 -19.10 -9.49 -17.66
CA GLY A 44 -20.35 -10.06 -17.17
C GLY A 44 -20.18 -11.00 -15.96
N PRO A 45 -21.31 -11.43 -15.35
CA PRO A 45 -21.30 -12.18 -14.08
C PRO A 45 -20.85 -13.63 -14.18
N GLU A 46 -20.75 -14.18 -15.40
CA GLU A 46 -20.38 -15.57 -15.65
C GLU A 46 -18.85 -15.76 -15.80
N ILE A 47 -18.08 -14.68 -15.69
CA ILE A 47 -16.62 -14.73 -15.85
C ILE A 47 -15.93 -15.57 -14.77
N THR A 48 -14.90 -16.31 -15.18
CA THR A 48 -14.10 -17.19 -14.34
C THR A 48 -12.61 -16.89 -14.47
N HIS A 49 -11.81 -17.33 -13.50
CA HIS A 49 -10.35 -17.14 -13.50
C HIS A 49 -9.62 -17.84 -14.66
N GLU A 50 -10.28 -18.75 -15.37
CA GLU A 50 -9.70 -19.53 -16.48
C GLU A 50 -9.93 -18.88 -17.84
N ASP A 51 -10.74 -17.82 -17.90
CA ASP A 51 -11.09 -17.17 -19.15
C ASP A 51 -9.89 -16.39 -19.71
N SER A 52 -9.64 -16.55 -21.01
CA SER A 52 -8.42 -16.08 -21.70
C SER A 52 -8.21 -14.56 -21.70
N ASN A 53 -9.18 -13.79 -21.22
CA ASN A 53 -9.13 -12.33 -21.14
C ASN A 53 -9.20 -11.82 -19.68
N THR A 54 -9.03 -12.71 -18.70
CA THR A 54 -8.98 -12.36 -17.29
C THR A 54 -7.57 -12.22 -16.78
N ASN A 55 -7.39 -11.29 -15.84
CA ASN A 55 -6.11 -11.17 -15.16
C ASN A 55 -5.97 -12.33 -14.17
N MET A 56 -4.76 -12.88 -14.04
CA MET A 56 -4.43 -13.65 -12.84
C MET A 56 -4.45 -12.70 -11.65
N VAL A 57 -5.42 -12.88 -10.76
CA VAL A 57 -5.64 -12.03 -9.58
C VAL A 57 -4.37 -11.82 -8.76
N ILE A 58 -3.63 -12.90 -8.51
CA ILE A 58 -2.36 -12.83 -7.77
C ILE A 58 -1.26 -12.05 -8.49
N ALA A 59 -1.36 -11.87 -9.82
CA ALA A 59 -0.43 -11.05 -10.60
C ALA A 59 -0.80 -9.55 -10.57
N THR A 60 -2.02 -9.20 -10.17
CA THR A 60 -2.44 -7.80 -10.05
C THR A 60 -1.82 -7.14 -8.81
N ILE A 61 -1.34 -5.90 -8.94
CA ILE A 61 -0.70 -5.19 -7.82
C ILE A 61 -1.74 -4.76 -6.78
N SER A 62 -2.97 -4.46 -7.22
CA SER A 62 -4.09 -4.11 -6.34
C SER A 62 -4.40 -5.24 -5.35
N GLN A 63 -4.33 -6.50 -5.79
CA GLN A 63 -4.45 -7.64 -4.88
C GLN A 63 -3.37 -7.63 -3.81
N TRP A 64 -2.13 -7.27 -4.14
CA TRP A 64 -1.05 -7.16 -3.15
C TRP A 64 -1.26 -6.00 -2.19
N TYR A 65 -1.72 -4.84 -2.66
CA TYR A 65 -2.07 -3.72 -1.78
C TYR A 65 -3.17 -4.13 -0.80
N PHE A 66 -4.21 -4.80 -1.28
CA PHE A 66 -5.28 -5.35 -0.44
C PHE A 66 -4.74 -6.34 0.59
N SER A 67 -4.04 -7.39 0.15
CA SER A 67 -3.50 -8.44 1.02
C SER A 67 -2.55 -7.88 2.09
N LEU A 68 -1.69 -6.93 1.73
CA LEU A 68 -0.78 -6.27 2.66
C LEU A 68 -1.50 -5.32 3.63
N SER A 69 -2.61 -4.71 3.22
CA SER A 69 -3.44 -3.88 4.09
C SER A 69 -4.15 -4.70 5.17
N ILE A 70 -4.58 -5.91 4.84
CA ILE A 70 -5.10 -6.86 5.83
C ILE A 70 -3.97 -7.34 6.75
N ALA A 71 -2.84 -7.77 6.20
CA ALA A 71 -1.68 -8.20 6.99
C ALA A 71 -1.10 -7.09 7.89
N TRP A 72 -1.24 -5.83 7.47
CA TRP A 72 -0.85 -4.65 8.23
C TRP A 72 -1.60 -4.54 9.57
N LEU A 73 -2.85 -5.01 9.65
CA LEU A 73 -3.63 -4.99 10.89
C LEU A 73 -2.98 -5.80 12.02
N ILE A 74 -2.13 -6.78 11.69
CA ILE A 74 -1.38 -7.58 12.65
C ILE A 74 -0.31 -6.73 13.34
N TYR A 75 0.46 -5.95 12.61
CA TYR A 75 1.50 -5.11 13.21
C TYR A 75 1.65 -3.78 12.46
N ARG A 76 0.98 -2.76 12.99
CA ARG A 76 0.83 -1.44 12.36
C ARG A 76 2.06 -0.53 12.47
N GLU A 77 3.04 -0.92 13.28
CA GLU A 77 4.30 -0.17 13.45
C GLU A 77 5.40 -0.63 12.50
N ASN A 78 5.09 -1.48 11.51
CA ASN A 78 6.09 -1.97 10.57
C ASN A 78 6.45 -0.88 9.53
N PRO A 79 7.66 -0.30 9.56
CA PRO A 79 8.01 0.76 8.63
C PRO A 79 8.09 0.27 7.18
N TYR A 80 8.44 -0.99 6.93
CA TYR A 80 8.55 -1.51 5.55
C TYR A 80 7.18 -1.62 4.89
N ILE A 81 6.21 -2.21 5.60
CA ILE A 81 4.83 -2.36 5.12
C ILE A 81 4.16 -0.99 5.01
N ASN A 82 4.35 -0.11 6.00
CA ASN A 82 3.77 1.24 5.95
C ASN A 82 4.28 2.05 4.75
N ASN A 83 5.58 1.97 4.43
CA ASN A 83 6.14 2.67 3.27
C ASN A 83 5.64 2.05 1.95
N PHE A 84 5.56 0.73 1.86
CA PHE A 84 5.03 0.08 0.66
C PHE A 84 3.58 0.49 0.38
N LEU A 85 2.72 0.45 1.40
CA LEU A 85 1.31 0.80 1.27
C LEU A 85 1.13 2.28 0.91
N ILE A 86 1.74 3.22 1.64
CA ILE A 86 1.49 4.65 1.38
C ILE A 86 1.86 5.11 -0.03
N TYR A 87 2.86 4.48 -0.66
CA TYR A 87 3.24 4.82 -2.03
C TYR A 87 2.23 4.35 -3.07
N SER A 88 1.23 3.55 -2.68
CA SER A 88 0.10 3.16 -3.52
C SER A 88 -1.06 4.17 -3.49
N ILE A 89 -1.03 5.16 -2.59
CA ILE A 89 -2.16 6.08 -2.37
C ILE A 89 -2.59 6.83 -3.64
N VAL A 90 -1.64 7.23 -4.49
CA VAL A 90 -1.94 7.94 -5.74
C VAL A 90 -2.65 7.02 -6.72
N SER A 91 -2.06 5.85 -6.98
CA SER A 91 -2.63 4.85 -7.90
C SER A 91 -4.01 4.41 -7.42
N LEU A 92 -4.18 4.14 -6.13
CA LEU A 92 -5.47 3.73 -5.56
C LEU A 92 -6.52 4.84 -5.64
N THR A 93 -6.14 6.10 -5.38
CA THR A 93 -7.07 7.23 -5.52
C THR A 93 -7.55 7.38 -6.96
N MET A 94 -6.65 7.23 -7.94
CA MET A 94 -7.02 7.27 -9.35
C MET A 94 -7.93 6.11 -9.75
N ILE A 95 -7.61 4.89 -9.32
CA ILE A 95 -8.43 3.70 -9.61
C ILE A 95 -9.83 3.85 -9.00
N VAL A 96 -9.93 4.17 -7.71
CA VAL A 96 -11.23 4.36 -7.02
C VAL A 96 -12.03 5.50 -7.67
N PHE A 97 -11.37 6.59 -8.08
CA PHE A 97 -12.04 7.66 -8.81
C PHE A 97 -12.65 7.16 -10.13
N ILE A 98 -11.87 6.44 -10.94
CA ILE A 98 -12.37 5.87 -12.21
C ILE A 98 -13.51 4.88 -11.93
N GLU A 99 -13.34 3.98 -10.96
CA GLU A 99 -14.35 2.98 -10.59
C GLU A 99 -15.66 3.63 -10.18
N PHE A 100 -15.63 4.68 -9.35
CA PHE A 100 -16.83 5.31 -8.84
C PHE A 100 -17.54 6.16 -9.91
N PHE A 101 -16.79 6.95 -10.66
CA PHE A 101 -17.38 7.95 -11.55
C PHE A 101 -17.60 7.44 -12.99
N VAL A 102 -16.81 6.48 -13.45
CA VAL A 102 -16.91 5.91 -14.80
C VAL A 102 -17.67 4.60 -14.77
N TYR A 103 -17.27 3.67 -13.89
CA TYR A 103 -17.83 2.32 -13.86
C TYR A 103 -18.98 2.13 -12.85
N GLN A 104 -19.25 3.13 -11.99
CA GLN A 104 -20.26 3.06 -10.92
C GLN A 104 -20.06 1.88 -9.96
N LEU A 105 -18.80 1.47 -9.76
CA LEU A 105 -18.40 0.33 -8.93
C LEU A 105 -18.12 0.76 -7.49
N PHE A 106 -19.19 0.99 -6.72
CA PHE A 106 -19.06 1.47 -5.32
C PHE A 106 -18.66 0.39 -4.31
N TRP A 107 -18.75 -0.88 -4.70
CA TRP A 107 -18.50 -2.03 -3.83
C TRP A 107 -17.12 -2.68 -4.02
N ASP A 108 -16.20 -2.01 -4.73
CA ASP A 108 -14.83 -2.52 -4.91
C ASP A 108 -13.98 -2.39 -3.65
N PHE A 109 -14.09 -3.39 -2.79
CA PHE A 109 -13.35 -3.47 -1.55
C PHE A 109 -11.85 -3.75 -1.76
N ILE A 110 -11.42 -4.25 -2.94
CA ILE A 110 -10.02 -4.51 -3.25
C ILE A 110 -9.25 -3.20 -3.30
N HIS A 111 -9.85 -2.14 -3.83
CA HIS A 111 -9.22 -0.81 -3.90
C HIS A 111 -9.57 0.08 -2.70
N LEU A 112 -10.79 -0.03 -2.15
CA LEU A 112 -11.21 0.81 -1.02
C LEU A 112 -10.48 0.48 0.28
N THR A 113 -10.29 -0.81 0.59
CA THR A 113 -9.62 -1.24 1.82
C THR A 113 -8.19 -0.69 1.94
N PRO A 114 -7.30 -0.90 0.94
CA PRO A 114 -5.96 -0.34 1.02
C PRO A 114 -5.96 1.19 1.00
N LEU A 115 -6.87 1.84 0.26
CA LEU A 115 -6.96 3.31 0.27
C LEU A 115 -7.29 3.86 1.67
N VAL A 116 -8.20 3.21 2.40
CA VAL A 116 -8.51 3.58 3.80
C VAL A 116 -7.29 3.40 4.71
N VAL A 117 -6.52 2.33 4.53
CA VAL A 117 -5.28 2.11 5.27
C VAL A 117 -4.24 3.19 4.93
N ASP A 118 -4.09 3.56 3.66
CA ASP A 118 -3.18 4.62 3.23
C ASP A 118 -3.55 5.98 3.81
N VAL A 119 -4.83 6.34 3.80
CA VAL A 119 -5.32 7.57 4.45
C VAL A 119 -5.03 7.54 5.95
N TYR A 120 -5.23 6.40 6.61
CA TYR A 120 -4.87 6.25 8.02
C TYR A 120 -3.36 6.40 8.24
N LEU A 121 -2.52 5.81 7.38
CA LEU A 121 -1.07 5.92 7.47
C LEU A 121 -0.62 7.38 7.31
N LEU A 122 -1.19 8.10 6.34
CA LEU A 122 -0.92 9.52 6.12
C LEU A 122 -1.33 10.36 7.34
N ALA A 123 -2.50 10.08 7.92
CA ALA A 123 -3.03 10.86 9.04
C ALA A 123 -2.36 10.55 10.39
N LYS A 124 -2.02 9.29 10.66
CA LYS A 124 -1.60 8.83 12.00
C LYS A 124 -0.21 8.22 12.06
N LYS A 125 0.38 7.83 10.93
CA LYS A 125 1.68 7.14 10.86
C LYS A 125 2.70 7.85 9.96
N ARG A 126 2.47 9.13 9.62
CA ARG A 126 3.39 9.95 8.82
C ARG A 126 4.83 9.90 9.30
N ASP A 127 5.06 9.80 10.61
CA ASP A 127 6.42 9.80 11.17
C ASP A 127 7.18 8.48 10.86
N THR A 128 6.49 7.42 10.43
CA THR A 128 7.08 6.14 10.03
C THR A 128 7.37 6.07 8.53
N LEU A 129 6.99 7.10 7.79
CA LEU A 129 7.24 7.22 6.36
C LEU A 129 8.64 7.78 6.12
N PHE A 130 9.29 7.26 5.10
CA PHE A 130 10.70 7.51 4.82
C PHE A 130 10.89 7.64 3.31
N GLN A 131 11.11 8.87 2.84
CA GLN A 131 11.27 9.22 1.43
C GLN A 131 12.32 8.37 0.72
N LYS A 132 13.38 7.98 1.44
CA LYS A 132 14.46 7.13 0.90
C LYS A 132 13.97 5.78 0.34
N TRP A 133 12.78 5.31 0.70
CA TRP A 133 12.21 4.07 0.15
C TRP A 133 11.47 4.24 -1.18
N LEU A 134 11.12 5.47 -1.55
CA LEU A 134 10.38 5.73 -2.79
C LEU A 134 11.10 5.18 -4.03
N PRO A 135 12.42 5.37 -4.24
CA PRO A 135 13.09 4.81 -5.41
C PRO A 135 12.99 3.27 -5.48
N PHE A 136 13.12 2.59 -4.33
CA PHE A 136 13.00 1.13 -4.26
C PHE A 136 11.58 0.67 -4.59
N TYR A 137 10.57 1.40 -4.10
CA TYR A 137 9.18 1.14 -4.44
C TYR A 137 8.93 1.30 -5.94
N LEU A 138 9.40 2.40 -6.54
CA LEU A 138 9.23 2.67 -7.96
C LEU A 138 9.90 1.59 -8.82
N VAL A 139 11.15 1.22 -8.52
CA VAL A 139 11.85 0.15 -9.25
C VAL A 139 11.12 -1.19 -9.09
N GLY A 140 10.73 -1.54 -7.87
CA GLY A 140 10.03 -2.80 -7.59
C GLY A 140 8.68 -2.89 -8.32
N CYS A 141 7.86 -1.84 -8.24
CA CYS A 141 6.58 -1.81 -8.95
C CYS A 141 6.78 -1.82 -10.47
N SER A 142 7.77 -1.09 -11.00
CA SER A 142 8.07 -1.07 -12.44
C SER A 142 8.46 -2.45 -12.94
N PHE A 143 9.36 -3.12 -12.21
CA PHE A 143 9.78 -4.48 -12.54
C PHE A 143 8.60 -5.46 -12.48
N TRP A 144 7.77 -5.38 -11.43
CA TRP A 144 6.58 -6.20 -11.29
C TRP A 144 5.63 -6.02 -12.48
N TYR A 145 5.22 -4.78 -12.73
CA TYR A 145 4.30 -4.46 -13.83
C TYR A 145 4.82 -4.92 -15.19
N PHE A 146 6.10 -4.71 -15.47
CA PHE A 146 6.70 -5.15 -16.72
C PHE A 146 6.76 -6.68 -16.83
N ALA A 147 7.11 -7.37 -15.74
CA ALA A 147 7.15 -8.83 -15.71
C ALA A 147 5.75 -9.44 -15.93
N VAL A 148 4.72 -8.95 -15.25
CA VAL A 148 3.36 -9.49 -15.41
C VAL A 148 2.76 -9.17 -16.77
N TYR A 149 3.11 -8.03 -17.37
CA TYR A 149 2.70 -7.68 -18.73
C TYR A 149 3.39 -8.58 -19.77
N LEU A 150 4.71 -8.79 -19.65
CA LEU A 150 5.45 -9.64 -20.60
C LEU A 150 5.09 -11.12 -20.52
N LEU A 151 4.76 -11.60 -19.31
CA LEU A 151 4.35 -12.98 -19.08
C LEU A 151 2.86 -13.21 -19.33
N ASP A 152 2.13 -12.19 -19.81
CA ASP A 152 0.70 -12.25 -20.10
C ASP A 152 -0.16 -12.65 -18.89
N LEU A 153 0.28 -12.26 -17.69
CA LEU A 153 -0.39 -12.61 -16.43
C LEU A 153 -1.43 -11.58 -16.02
N ALA A 154 -1.22 -10.31 -16.39
CA ALA A 154 -2.14 -9.21 -16.11
C ALA A 154 -1.90 -8.00 -17.04
N TYR A 155 -2.92 -7.17 -17.21
CA TYR A 155 -2.89 -5.89 -17.93
C TYR A 155 -2.58 -5.97 -19.43
N PHE A 156 -2.64 -7.17 -20.02
CA PHE A 156 -2.33 -7.42 -21.43
C PHE A 156 -3.26 -6.72 -22.42
N GLY A 157 -4.46 -6.31 -21.98
CA GLY A 157 -5.38 -5.49 -22.78
C GLY A 157 -4.99 -4.02 -22.90
N ALA A 158 -4.02 -3.52 -22.14
CA ALA A 158 -3.65 -2.11 -22.14
C ALA A 158 -2.56 -1.80 -23.19
N PRO A 159 -2.74 -0.80 -24.07
CA PRO A 159 -1.68 -0.38 -24.98
C PRO A 159 -0.44 0.07 -24.20
N LEU A 160 0.74 -0.37 -24.65
CA LEU A 160 2.04 -0.05 -24.02
C LEU A 160 2.25 1.46 -23.78
N LEU A 161 1.71 2.29 -24.69
CA LEU A 161 1.79 3.75 -24.56
C LEU A 161 0.94 4.29 -23.40
N VAL A 162 -0.26 3.76 -23.19
CA VAL A 162 -1.13 4.10 -22.05
C VAL A 162 -0.46 3.67 -20.75
N PHE A 163 0.18 2.50 -20.76
CA PHE A 163 0.94 1.99 -19.64
C PHE A 163 2.08 2.94 -19.23
N PHE A 164 2.96 3.35 -20.16
CA PHE A 164 4.07 4.27 -19.86
C PHE A 164 3.59 5.66 -19.41
N PHE A 165 2.50 6.14 -19.98
CA PHE A 165 1.90 7.41 -19.58
C PHE A 165 1.41 7.35 -18.13
N ASN A 166 0.60 6.35 -17.78
CA ASN A 166 0.08 6.16 -16.43
C ASN A 166 1.22 5.97 -15.41
N TRP A 167 2.22 5.16 -15.76
CA TRP A 167 3.40 4.96 -14.92
C TRP A 167 4.15 6.28 -14.63
N SER A 168 4.32 7.11 -15.65
CA SER A 168 5.00 8.41 -15.53
C SER A 168 4.23 9.41 -14.66
N VAL A 169 2.90 9.45 -14.81
CA VAL A 169 2.01 10.28 -13.99
C VAL A 169 2.06 9.84 -12.52
N ILE A 170 1.90 8.54 -12.25
CA ILE A 170 1.94 7.98 -10.89
C ILE A 170 3.30 8.26 -10.25
N THR A 171 4.40 8.02 -10.98
CA THR A 171 5.75 8.25 -10.49
C THR A 171 5.95 9.72 -10.10
N SER A 172 5.52 10.65 -10.95
CA SER A 172 5.64 12.09 -10.70
C SER A 172 4.86 12.52 -9.45
N LEU A 173 3.63 12.02 -9.30
CA LEU A 173 2.79 12.31 -8.13
C LEU A 173 3.33 11.70 -6.84
N CYS A 174 3.85 10.47 -6.87
CA CYS A 174 4.49 9.86 -5.71
C CYS A 174 5.76 10.62 -5.28
N VAL A 175 6.54 11.13 -6.25
CA VAL A 175 7.69 12.01 -5.99
C VAL A 175 7.24 13.32 -5.33
N LEU A 176 6.19 13.97 -5.84
CA LEU A 176 5.65 15.20 -5.27
C LEU A 176 5.12 15.00 -3.84
N ILE A 177 4.38 13.92 -3.60
CA ILE A 177 3.89 13.56 -2.26
C ILE A 177 5.09 13.33 -1.34
N SER A 178 6.09 12.58 -1.79
CA SER A 178 7.30 12.34 -1.02
C SER A 178 7.93 13.66 -0.60
N PHE A 179 8.15 14.61 -1.51
CA PHE A 179 8.68 15.95 -1.17
C PHE A 179 7.85 16.75 -0.16
N GLY A 180 6.52 16.54 -0.12
CA GLY A 180 5.64 17.11 0.90
C GLY A 180 5.90 16.59 2.33
N PHE A 181 6.61 15.48 2.48
CA PHE A 181 6.93 14.84 3.76
C PHE A 181 8.44 14.56 3.92
N PRO A 182 9.29 15.60 4.11
CA PRO A 182 10.74 15.40 4.21
C PRO A 182 11.14 14.60 5.44
N ASP A 183 11.98 13.57 5.25
CA ASP A 183 12.62 12.79 6.33
C ASP A 183 13.36 13.72 7.32
N SER A 184 13.90 14.83 6.79
CA SER A 184 14.60 15.86 7.54
C SER A 184 13.68 16.69 8.45
N VAL A 185 12.44 16.97 8.04
CA VAL A 185 11.46 17.73 8.83
C VAL A 185 10.96 16.89 10.01
N LEU A 186 10.66 15.62 9.76
CA LEU A 186 10.23 14.68 10.81
C LEU A 186 11.36 14.38 11.81
N SER A 187 12.60 14.22 11.34
CA SER A 187 13.76 14.04 12.23
C SER A 187 14.03 15.27 13.09
N LYS A 188 13.87 16.49 12.54
CA LYS A 188 14.03 17.75 13.26
C LYS A 188 12.94 17.93 14.33
N MET A 189 11.67 17.67 13.99
CA MET A 189 10.56 17.70 14.95
C MET A 189 10.72 16.65 16.07
N ARG A 190 11.15 15.43 15.74
CA ARG A 190 11.45 14.39 16.75
C ARG A 190 12.60 14.77 17.67
N LYS A 191 13.67 15.37 17.12
CA LYS A 191 14.80 15.85 17.92
C LYS A 191 14.35 16.98 18.86
N GLN A 192 13.51 17.88 18.37
CA GLN A 192 12.94 18.97 19.16
C GLN A 192 12.01 18.46 20.28
N SER A 193 11.11 17.53 19.98
CA SER A 193 10.22 16.91 20.98
C SER A 193 10.98 16.12 22.04
N ARG A 194 12.01 15.33 21.65
CA ARG A 194 12.88 14.65 22.62
C ARG A 194 13.63 15.62 23.52
N ASN A 195 14.10 16.74 22.98
CA ASN A 195 14.79 17.77 23.76
C ASN A 195 13.85 18.49 24.73
N LEU A 196 12.60 18.77 24.31
CA LEU A 196 11.58 19.35 25.17
C LEU A 196 11.21 18.41 26.33
N ARG A 197 10.99 17.14 26.04
CA ARG A 197 10.69 16.13 27.07
C ARG A 197 11.85 15.93 28.05
N LYS A 198 13.10 15.95 27.57
CA LYS A 198 14.28 15.94 28.44
C LYS A 198 14.34 17.16 29.34
N LYS A 199 13.94 18.33 28.85
CA LYS A 199 13.86 19.56 29.66
C LYS A 199 12.74 19.47 30.71
N GLU A 200 11.56 18.98 30.36
CA GLU A 200 10.46 18.77 31.33
C GLU A 200 10.87 17.81 32.44
N ILE A 201 11.44 16.66 32.11
CA ILE A 201 11.92 15.67 33.10
C ILE A 201 13.04 16.26 33.98
N ALA A 202 13.89 17.13 33.41
CA ALA A 202 14.92 17.82 34.19
C ALA A 202 14.36 18.92 35.12
N LEU A 203 13.16 19.42 34.85
CA LEU A 203 12.49 20.48 35.62
C LEU A 203 11.52 19.91 36.68
N GLU A 204 10.98 18.71 36.49
CA GLU A 204 10.15 18.00 37.49
C GLU A 204 10.76 17.92 38.90
N PRO A 205 12.06 17.57 39.10
CA PRO A 205 12.64 17.53 40.44
C PRO A 205 12.78 18.94 41.06
N LEU A 206 13.03 19.97 40.25
CA LEU A 206 13.17 21.36 40.71
C LEU A 206 11.85 21.99 41.17
N GLN A 207 10.71 21.49 40.67
CA GLN A 207 9.39 21.97 41.08
C GLN A 207 8.88 21.29 42.37
N ASN A 208 9.45 20.15 42.76
CA ASN A 208 9.06 19.43 43.98
C ASN A 208 9.90 19.82 45.23
N GLU A 209 10.83 20.77 45.09
CA GLU A 209 11.68 21.30 46.17
C GLU A 209 11.26 22.70 46.66
N ILE A 210 10.15 23.25 46.15
CA ILE A 210 9.51 24.50 46.60
C ILE A 210 8.21 24.16 47.33
#